data_AF-A0A7D5M5J5-F1
#
_entry.id   AF-A0A7D5M5J5-F1
#
_cell.length_a   1.000
_cell.length_b   1.000
_cell.length_c   1.000
_cell.angle_alpha   90.00
_cell.angle_beta   90.00
_cell.angle_gamma   90.00
#
_symmetry.space_group_name_H-M   'P 1'
#
loop_
_entity.id
_entity.type
_entity.pdbx_description
1 polymer ?
#
loop_
_entity_poly.entity_id
_entity_poly.type
_entity_poly.pdbx_seq_one_letter_code
_entity_poly.pdbx_strand_id
1 'polypeptide(L)'
;MVYKVNIDIVFLVCVAFLILAVLPLQQSIEVYGHPISNLNYPSFIQSESFSTDEAHVGENITITGKIQNRFAYDIYIFPDVYVHDDTDSSSSGYSELLSNPLYFNVNSTFSNSTIIRPNEIVNFKITLTPLQSGTYHIHSSTNPSSIDPRQWKESGPSFLGPGKTIVIHDKTNSMNNMFESNNVNSPLKQYKSGIAINEIQCQDNLVLIQKHDGSPACVKPETKQKLIERGWGESSEFYGLTKSQKELIQQSKFTCAKVVDSEKCK
;
A
#
# COMPACT_ATOMS: atom_id res chain seq x y z
N MET A 1 51.27 49.44 24.57
CA MET A 1 49.99 48.95 25.13
C MET A 1 49.86 47.48 24.80
N VAL A 2 49.92 46.60 25.80
CA VAL A 2 49.68 45.17 25.62
C VAL A 2 48.21 44.93 25.95
N TYR A 3 47.41 44.63 24.93
CA TYR A 3 46.02 44.21 25.15
C TYR A 3 46.04 42.80 25.75
N LYS A 4 45.64 42.68 27.03
CA LYS A 4 45.29 41.38 27.62
C LYS A 4 43.94 40.99 27.04
N VAL A 5 43.95 40.16 26.00
CA VAL A 5 42.74 39.50 25.52
C VAL A 5 42.32 38.48 26.58
N ASN A 6 41.11 38.62 27.11
CA ASN A 6 40.57 37.68 28.07
C ASN A 6 40.24 36.37 27.34
N ILE A 7 40.91 35.29 27.73
CA ILE A 7 40.75 33.97 27.11
C ILE A 7 39.31 33.44 27.21
N ASP A 8 38.59 33.85 28.26
CA ASP A 8 37.19 33.47 28.47
C ASP A 8 36.28 34.10 27.40
N ILE A 9 36.60 35.32 26.95
CA ILE A 9 35.85 36.00 25.88
C ILE A 9 36.09 35.30 24.55
N VAL A 10 37.33 34.90 24.25
CA VAL A 10 37.65 34.17 23.02
C VAL A 10 36.94 32.82 22.99
N PHE A 11 36.92 32.12 24.12
CA PHE A 11 36.22 30.84 24.23
C PHE A 11 34.71 30.98 24.01
N LEU A 12 34.07 31.98 24.64
CA LEU A 12 32.64 32.24 24.45
C LEU A 12 32.30 32.60 23.00
N VAL A 13 33.13 33.40 22.34
CA VAL A 13 32.93 33.75 20.92
C VAL A 13 33.08 32.51 20.03
N CYS A 14 34.07 31.65 20.28
CA CYS A 14 34.23 30.39 19.53
C CYS A 14 33.05 29.44 19.72
N VAL A 15 32.54 29.29 20.95
CA VAL A 15 31.37 28.44 21.24
C VAL A 15 30.11 29.00 20.57
N ALA A 16 29.89 30.32 20.64
CA ALA A 16 28.77 30.95 19.95
C ALA A 16 28.85 30.76 18.42
N PHE A 17 30.04 30.89 17.84
CA PHE A 17 30.25 30.67 16.40
C PHE A 17 30.02 29.20 16.01
N LEU A 18 30.47 28.24 16.83
CA LEU A 18 30.20 26.82 16.61
C LEU A 18 28.70 26.51 16.69
N ILE A 19 27.99 27.04 17.68
CA ILE A 19 26.53 26.84 17.80
C ILE A 19 25.80 27.44 16.58
N LEU A 20 26.15 28.65 16.17
CA LEU A 20 25.54 29.31 15.00
C LEU A 20 25.88 28.61 13.67
N ALA A 21 27.03 27.96 13.57
CA ALA A 21 27.41 27.19 12.39
C ALA A 21 26.79 25.77 12.37
N VAL A 22 26.61 25.14 13.53
CA VAL A 22 26.12 23.75 13.63
C VAL A 22 24.59 23.66 13.63
N LEU A 23 23.87 24.60 14.25
CA LEU A 23 22.40 24.58 14.29
C LEU A 23 21.72 24.59 12.90
N PRO A 24 22.15 25.39 11.91
CA PRO A 24 21.56 25.36 10.57
C PRO A 24 21.80 24.03 9.86
N LEU A 25 22.97 23.41 10.09
CA LEU A 25 23.29 22.10 9.53
C LEU A 25 22.40 21.01 10.14
N GLN A 26 22.13 21.06 11.44
CA GLN A 26 21.33 20.03 12.10
C GLN A 26 19.84 20.12 11.74
N GLN A 27 19.30 21.33 11.57
CA GLN A 27 17.94 21.53 11.04
C GLN A 27 17.78 21.02 9.60
N SER A 28 18.84 21.09 8.79
CA SER A 28 18.79 20.50 7.45
C SER A 28 18.69 18.97 7.50
N ILE A 29 19.42 18.30 8.40
CA ILE A 29 19.41 16.82 8.47
C ILE A 29 18.05 16.29 8.95
N GLU A 30 17.40 16.95 9.93
CA GLU A 30 16.08 16.54 10.42
C GLU A 30 14.96 16.74 9.38
N VAL A 31 15.08 17.76 8.52
CA VAL A 31 14.07 18.01 7.46
C VAL A 31 14.29 17.13 6.24
N TYR A 32 15.56 16.78 5.93
CA TYR A 32 15.90 16.18 4.65
C TYR A 32 16.23 14.68 4.73
N GLY A 33 16.35 14.05 5.91
CA GLY A 33 16.50 12.59 6.06
C GLY A 33 17.77 11.97 5.45
N HIS A 34 18.58 12.75 4.72
CA HIS A 34 19.83 12.35 4.10
C HIS A 34 20.74 13.57 3.93
N PRO A 35 22.08 13.41 4.00
CA PRO A 35 23.01 14.51 3.76
C PRO A 35 22.82 15.00 2.34
N ILE A 36 22.47 16.28 2.20
CA ILE A 36 22.40 16.97 0.91
C ILE A 36 23.82 16.92 0.31
N SER A 37 24.10 15.90 -0.50
CA SER A 37 25.25 15.96 -1.40
C SER A 37 25.11 17.24 -2.23
N ASN A 38 26.22 17.84 -2.67
CA ASN A 38 26.27 19.10 -3.46
C ASN A 38 25.58 19.00 -4.84
N LEU A 39 24.38 18.41 -4.91
CA LEU A 39 23.40 18.62 -5.94
C LEU A 39 23.07 20.11 -5.88
N ASN A 40 23.62 20.85 -6.85
CA ASN A 40 23.15 22.17 -7.21
C ASN A 40 21.64 22.03 -7.48
N TYR A 41 20.81 22.19 -6.45
CA TYR A 41 19.38 22.36 -6.62
C TYR A 41 19.26 23.55 -7.55
N PRO A 42 18.79 23.34 -8.77
CA PRO A 42 18.72 24.44 -9.70
C PRO A 42 17.72 25.42 -9.08
N SER A 43 18.06 26.71 -9.14
CA SER A 43 17.65 27.78 -8.23
C SER A 43 16.17 28.20 -8.36
N PHE A 44 15.27 27.24 -8.55
CA PHE A 44 13.89 27.42 -8.98
C PHE A 44 12.87 27.41 -7.85
N ILE A 45 13.21 26.91 -6.65
CA ILE A 45 12.19 26.53 -5.69
C ILE A 45 12.13 27.54 -4.55
N GLN A 46 10.93 28.04 -4.27
CA GLN A 46 10.67 28.83 -3.07
C GLN A 46 10.02 28.02 -1.96
N SER A 47 9.12 27.08 -2.29
CA SER A 47 8.38 26.30 -1.30
C SER A 47 7.68 25.08 -1.93
N GLU A 48 7.64 23.97 -1.20
CA GLU A 48 6.85 22.77 -1.47
C GLU A 48 6.07 22.38 -0.20
N SER A 49 4.86 21.85 -0.35
CA SER A 49 4.03 21.37 0.74
C SER A 49 3.16 20.20 0.28
N PHE A 50 2.95 19.24 1.19
CA PHE A 50 2.09 18.09 0.99
C PHE A 50 0.86 18.21 1.88
N SER A 51 -0.31 17.82 1.37
CA SER A 51 -1.58 17.92 2.11
C SER A 51 -1.65 16.98 3.31
N THR A 52 -0.87 15.90 3.31
CA THR A 52 -0.87 14.87 4.36
C THR A 52 0.49 14.15 4.40
N ASP A 53 0.75 13.43 5.48
CA ASP A 53 1.80 12.41 5.66
C ASP A 53 1.26 10.97 5.61
N GLU A 54 -0.05 10.80 5.73
CA GLU A 54 -0.73 9.51 5.63
C GLU A 54 -2.00 9.60 4.76
N ALA A 55 -2.33 8.56 4.01
CA ALA A 55 -3.55 8.48 3.21
C ALA A 55 -4.02 7.04 3.04
N HIS A 56 -5.25 6.85 2.57
CA HIS A 56 -5.72 5.53 2.13
C HIS A 56 -5.67 5.39 0.61
N VAL A 57 -5.64 4.15 0.12
CA VAL A 57 -5.83 3.83 -1.31
C VAL A 57 -7.09 4.53 -1.85
N GLY A 58 -6.93 5.28 -2.94
CA GLY A 58 -7.99 6.07 -3.57
C GLY A 58 -8.23 7.46 -2.98
N GLU A 59 -7.55 7.86 -1.91
CA GLU A 59 -7.65 9.23 -1.36
C GLU A 59 -6.69 10.19 -2.08
N ASN A 60 -7.15 11.42 -2.34
CA ASN A 60 -6.33 12.40 -3.05
C ASN A 60 -5.30 13.03 -2.11
N ILE A 61 -4.02 12.89 -2.48
CA ILE A 61 -2.90 13.61 -1.89
C ILE A 61 -2.59 14.80 -2.80
N THR A 62 -2.43 15.98 -2.22
CA THR A 62 -2.10 17.18 -2.99
C THR A 62 -0.71 17.69 -2.63
N ILE A 63 0.12 17.91 -3.64
CA ILE A 63 1.40 18.63 -3.54
C ILE A 63 1.19 20.02 -4.10
N THR A 64 1.54 21.06 -3.33
CA THR A 64 1.49 22.45 -3.80
C THR A 64 2.81 23.16 -3.54
N GLY A 65 3.17 24.07 -4.43
CA GLY A 65 4.41 24.82 -4.28
C GLY A 65 4.52 26.00 -5.23
N LYS A 66 5.70 26.64 -5.19
CA LYS A 66 6.04 27.82 -5.99
C LYS A 66 7.37 27.63 -6.70
N ILE A 67 7.35 27.86 -8.00
CA ILE A 67 8.52 27.84 -8.87
C ILE A 67 8.83 29.28 -9.29
N GLN A 68 10.06 29.71 -9.10
CA GLN A 68 10.58 30.99 -9.56
C GLN A 68 11.64 30.76 -10.62
N ASN A 69 11.45 31.27 -11.83
CA ASN A 69 12.53 31.26 -12.81
C ASN A 69 13.58 32.32 -12.44
N ARG A 70 14.78 31.89 -12.03
CA ARG A 70 15.91 32.80 -11.72
C ARG A 70 16.88 33.00 -12.87
N PHE A 71 16.62 32.43 -14.04
CA PHE A 71 17.41 32.68 -15.23
C PHE A 71 16.98 33.98 -15.92
N ALA A 72 17.88 34.48 -16.77
CA ALA A 72 17.64 35.64 -17.63
C ALA A 72 16.86 35.31 -18.91
N TYR A 73 16.38 34.07 -19.08
CA TYR A 73 15.62 33.61 -20.23
C TYR A 73 14.41 32.76 -19.80
N ASP A 74 13.44 32.59 -20.71
CA ASP A 74 12.24 31.78 -20.49
C ASP A 74 12.58 30.29 -20.28
N ILE A 75 11.92 29.64 -19.33
CA ILE A 75 12.03 28.18 -19.14
C ILE A 75 10.71 27.49 -19.42
N TYR A 76 10.79 26.29 -19.98
CA TYR A 76 9.66 25.40 -20.16
C TYR A 76 9.73 24.33 -19.08
N ILE A 77 8.67 24.24 -18.28
CA ILE A 77 8.57 23.22 -17.25
C ILE A 77 7.36 22.32 -17.48
N PHE A 78 7.50 21.08 -17.02
CA PHE A 78 6.42 20.12 -16.92
C PHE A 78 6.50 19.48 -15.53
N PRO A 79 5.72 19.98 -14.56
CA PRO A 79 5.72 19.40 -13.23
C PRO A 79 5.21 17.97 -13.27
N ASP A 80 6.03 17.07 -12.76
CA ASP A 80 5.78 15.65 -12.64
C ASP A 80 6.09 15.21 -11.21
N VAL A 81 5.95 13.93 -10.94
CA VAL A 81 6.23 13.32 -9.65
C VAL A 81 7.16 12.15 -9.83
N TYR A 82 8.20 12.13 -9.01
CA TYR A 82 9.09 11.00 -8.86
C TYR A 82 8.75 10.28 -7.56
N VAL A 83 8.44 8.99 -7.65
CA VAL A 83 8.11 8.16 -6.48
C VAL A 83 9.09 7.01 -6.40
N HIS A 84 9.64 6.75 -5.21
CA HIS A 84 10.35 5.52 -4.95
C HIS A 84 9.88 4.89 -3.63
N ASP A 85 10.02 3.57 -3.54
CA ASP A 85 9.73 2.82 -2.32
C ASP A 85 10.85 3.08 -1.30
N ASP A 86 10.49 3.33 -0.05
CA ASP A 86 11.44 3.57 1.06
C ASP A 86 11.84 2.24 1.74
N THR A 87 11.13 1.16 1.43
CA THR A 87 11.34 -0.15 2.08
C THR A 87 12.59 -0.89 1.59
N ASP A 88 13.18 -0.46 0.48
CA ASP A 88 14.26 -1.16 -0.21
C ASP A 88 15.59 -0.38 -0.14
N SER A 89 16.08 -0.13 1.07
CA SER A 89 17.41 0.46 1.32
C SER A 89 18.60 -0.36 0.76
N SER A 90 18.35 -1.55 0.19
CA SER A 90 19.37 -2.45 -0.37
C SER A 90 19.33 -2.64 -1.89
N SER A 91 18.37 -2.06 -2.62
CA SER A 91 18.35 -2.16 -4.08
C SER A 91 18.68 -0.80 -4.72
N SER A 92 19.96 -0.60 -5.02
CA SER A 92 20.46 0.46 -5.91
C SER A 92 20.01 0.27 -7.38
N GLY A 93 18.82 -0.29 -7.58
CA GLY A 93 18.17 -0.40 -8.87
C GLY A 93 17.36 0.86 -9.09
N TYR A 94 17.92 1.79 -9.86
CA TYR A 94 17.20 2.89 -10.49
C TYR A 94 16.02 2.32 -11.31
N SER A 95 14.91 2.00 -10.67
CA SER A 95 13.65 1.73 -11.34
C SER A 95 12.89 3.03 -11.31
N GLU A 96 13.11 3.81 -12.36
CA GLU A 96 12.37 5.04 -12.66
C GLU A 96 10.87 4.72 -12.71
N LEU A 97 10.16 4.89 -11.60
CA LEU A 97 8.71 4.97 -11.60
C LEU A 97 8.31 6.39 -12.00
N LEU A 98 8.67 6.80 -13.22
CA LEU A 98 8.03 7.94 -13.88
C LEU A 98 6.54 7.62 -13.93
N SER A 99 5.74 8.33 -13.13
CA SER A 99 4.27 8.26 -13.11
C SER A 99 3.71 6.89 -13.51
N ASN A 100 4.24 5.81 -12.91
CA ASN A 100 3.86 4.47 -13.35
C ASN A 100 2.40 4.28 -12.94
N PRO A 101 1.47 4.11 -13.90
CA PRO A 101 0.03 4.05 -13.63
C PRO A 101 -0.36 2.85 -12.77
N LEU A 102 0.60 1.99 -12.39
CA LEU A 102 0.41 0.91 -11.44
C LEU A 102 0.27 1.40 -9.99
N TYR A 103 0.91 2.50 -9.59
CA TYR A 103 0.95 2.93 -8.18
C TYR A 103 0.16 4.20 -7.89
N PHE A 104 0.15 5.15 -8.81
CA PHE A 104 -0.54 6.43 -8.62
C PHE A 104 -1.22 6.87 -9.92
N ASN A 105 -2.43 7.40 -9.79
CA ASN A 105 -2.97 8.31 -10.80
C ASN A 105 -2.47 9.72 -10.50
N VAL A 106 -1.80 10.35 -11.46
CA VAL A 106 -1.24 11.70 -11.33
C VAL A 106 -2.06 12.68 -12.16
N ASN A 107 -2.47 13.78 -11.55
CA ASN A 107 -3.13 14.89 -12.24
C ASN A 107 -2.49 16.21 -11.80
N SER A 108 -1.91 16.95 -12.73
CA SER A 108 -1.27 18.23 -12.45
C SER A 108 -2.09 19.40 -12.99
N THR A 109 -1.85 20.59 -12.45
CA THR A 109 -2.51 21.83 -12.93
C THR A 109 -2.09 22.17 -14.36
N PHE A 110 -0.94 21.66 -14.80
CA PHE A 110 -0.39 21.94 -16.12
C PHE A 110 -0.57 20.71 -17.01
N SER A 111 -1.59 20.75 -17.86
CA SER A 111 -1.79 19.70 -18.87
C SER A 111 -0.70 19.71 -19.95
N ASN A 112 0.00 20.84 -20.13
CA ASN A 112 1.04 21.06 -21.12
C ASN A 112 2.24 21.78 -20.49
N SER A 113 3.35 21.86 -21.24
CA SER A 113 4.49 22.67 -20.83
C SER A 113 4.08 24.12 -20.56
N THR A 114 4.60 24.67 -19.47
CA THR A 114 4.35 26.06 -19.07
C THR A 114 5.62 26.87 -19.22
N ILE A 115 5.50 28.03 -19.88
CA ILE A 115 6.58 28.99 -20.00
C ILE A 115 6.61 29.82 -18.71
N ILE A 116 7.77 29.88 -18.06
CA ILE A 116 8.03 30.78 -16.94
C ILE A 116 9.07 31.79 -17.37
N ARG A 117 8.73 33.07 -17.36
CA ARG A 117 9.61 34.18 -17.76
C ARG A 117 10.64 34.50 -16.67
N PRO A 118 11.72 35.22 -17.00
CA PRO A 118 12.69 35.68 -16.01
C PRO A 118 12.06 36.36 -14.80
N ASN A 119 12.41 35.89 -13.60
CA ASN A 119 11.90 36.33 -12.30
C ASN A 119 10.41 36.07 -12.04
N GLU A 120 9.68 35.43 -12.97
CA GLU A 120 8.28 35.06 -12.78
C GLU A 120 8.16 33.94 -11.74
N ILE A 121 7.11 34.04 -10.91
CA ILE A 121 6.75 33.05 -9.90
C ILE A 121 5.44 32.41 -10.31
N VAL A 122 5.44 31.09 -10.43
CA VAL A 122 4.27 30.29 -10.79
C VAL A 122 3.95 29.32 -9.66
N ASN A 123 2.67 29.25 -9.29
CA ASN A 123 2.18 28.25 -8.34
C ASN A 123 1.92 26.94 -9.09
N PHE A 124 2.29 25.80 -8.51
CA PHE A 124 1.91 24.49 -9.02
C PHE A 124 1.06 23.73 -8.01
N LYS A 125 0.20 22.86 -8.54
CA LYS A 125 -0.53 21.87 -7.77
C LYS A 125 -0.53 20.55 -8.53
N ILE A 126 -0.13 19.48 -7.85
CA ILE A 126 -0.18 18.10 -8.33
C ILE A 126 -1.09 17.32 -7.38
N THR A 127 -2.00 16.53 -7.94
CA THR A 127 -2.89 15.63 -7.21
C THR A 127 -2.50 14.21 -7.53
N LEU A 128 -2.26 13.42 -6.50
CA LEU A 128 -1.93 12.02 -6.56
C LEU A 128 -3.08 11.21 -5.96
N THR A 129 -3.48 10.15 -6.64
CA THR A 129 -4.42 9.17 -6.09
C THR A 129 -3.72 7.81 -6.03
N PRO A 130 -3.33 7.32 -4.83
CA PRO A 130 -2.64 6.05 -4.69
C PRO A 130 -3.57 4.90 -5.05
N LEU A 131 -3.01 3.91 -5.76
CA LEU A 131 -3.70 2.70 -6.21
C LEU A 131 -3.33 1.48 -5.36
N GLN A 132 -2.27 1.58 -4.57
CA GLN A 132 -1.76 0.51 -3.72
C GLN A 132 -1.30 1.08 -2.37
N SER A 133 -1.39 0.26 -1.33
CA SER A 133 -0.83 0.55 -0.01
C SER A 133 0.69 0.37 0.00
N GLY A 134 1.40 1.15 0.79
CA GLY A 134 2.86 1.11 0.88
C GLY A 134 3.43 2.35 1.56
N THR A 135 4.74 2.38 1.73
CA THR A 135 5.45 3.59 2.20
C THR A 135 6.26 4.15 1.04
N TYR A 136 5.94 5.35 0.61
CA TYR A 136 6.52 5.94 -0.60
C TYR A 136 7.23 7.24 -0.26
N HIS A 137 8.45 7.40 -0.74
CA HIS A 137 9.13 8.69 -0.75
C HIS A 137 8.85 9.39 -2.08
N ILE A 138 8.20 10.55 -1.99
CA ILE A 138 7.63 11.26 -3.14
C ILE A 138 8.33 12.60 -3.31
N HIS A 139 8.89 12.86 -4.47
CA HIS A 139 9.39 14.18 -4.88
C HIS A 139 8.51 14.76 -5.98
N SER A 140 8.16 16.05 -5.89
CA SER A 140 7.82 16.76 -7.13
C SER A 140 9.08 16.96 -7.97
N SER A 141 8.97 16.79 -9.27
CA SER A 141 10.08 16.93 -10.21
C SER A 141 9.64 17.69 -11.46
N THR A 142 10.60 18.14 -12.24
CA THR A 142 10.36 18.67 -13.58
C THR A 142 11.50 18.24 -14.47
N ASN A 143 11.22 18.09 -15.76
CA ASN A 143 12.26 18.03 -16.77
C ASN A 143 12.34 19.41 -17.43
N PRO A 144 13.28 20.29 -17.04
CA PRO A 144 13.38 21.61 -17.64
C PRO A 144 13.87 21.43 -19.08
N SER A 145 13.00 21.65 -20.07
CA SER A 145 13.49 21.75 -21.45
C SER A 145 14.04 23.15 -21.65
N SER A 146 15.36 23.25 -21.81
CA SER A 146 15.95 24.48 -22.34
C SER A 146 15.43 24.71 -23.75
N ILE A 147 15.25 25.98 -24.12
CA ILE A 147 14.77 26.47 -25.42
C ILE A 147 15.51 25.83 -26.61
N ASP A 148 16.72 25.26 -26.42
CA ASP A 148 17.41 24.48 -27.44
C ASP A 148 17.20 22.97 -27.26
N PRO A 149 16.22 22.34 -27.95
CA PRO A 149 16.05 20.90 -27.97
C PRO A 149 17.28 20.12 -28.49
N ARG A 150 18.31 20.80 -29.03
CA ARG A 150 19.58 20.18 -29.46
C ARG A 150 20.62 20.05 -28.34
N GLN A 151 20.43 20.71 -27.20
CA GLN A 151 21.30 20.56 -26.02
C GLN A 151 20.73 19.59 -24.98
N TRP A 152 19.76 18.75 -25.37
CA TRP A 152 19.18 17.69 -24.53
C TRP A 152 20.21 16.59 -24.26
N LYS A 153 21.21 16.87 -23.44
CA LYS A 153 22.06 15.87 -22.82
C LYS A 153 21.46 15.54 -21.47
N GLU A 154 20.80 14.39 -21.41
CA GLU A 154 20.62 13.47 -20.25
C GLU A 154 20.73 14.09 -18.85
N SER A 155 20.11 15.25 -18.63
CA SER A 155 19.92 15.77 -17.30
C SER A 155 18.69 15.03 -16.80
N GLY A 156 18.88 14.16 -15.81
CA GLY A 156 17.78 13.47 -15.14
C GLY A 156 16.75 14.45 -14.58
N PRO A 157 15.65 13.93 -14.02
CA PRO A 157 14.61 14.78 -13.43
C PRO A 157 15.21 15.75 -12.41
N SER A 158 14.87 17.02 -12.54
CA SER A 158 15.22 18.03 -11.53
C SER A 158 14.16 18.03 -10.45
N PHE A 159 14.54 17.68 -9.22
CA PHE A 159 13.61 17.71 -8.10
C PHE A 159 13.23 19.15 -7.75
N LEU A 160 11.93 19.39 -7.60
CA LEU A 160 11.30 20.66 -7.24
C LEU A 160 11.21 20.86 -5.73
N GLY A 161 11.71 19.92 -4.95
CA GLY A 161 11.77 20.06 -3.50
C GLY A 161 12.40 18.84 -2.85
N PRO A 162 12.48 18.84 -1.51
CA PRO A 162 13.07 17.75 -0.75
C PRO A 162 12.27 16.45 -0.81
N GLY A 163 11.02 16.50 -1.28
CA GLY A 163 10.13 15.36 -1.22
C GLY A 163 9.62 15.09 0.20
N LYS A 164 8.81 14.03 0.32
CA LYS A 164 8.20 13.60 1.58
C LYS A 164 7.89 12.11 1.53
N THR A 165 8.16 11.42 2.64
CA THR A 165 7.67 10.05 2.85
C THR A 165 6.20 10.10 3.26
N ILE A 166 5.36 9.32 2.56
CA ILE A 166 3.92 9.18 2.83
C ILE A 166 3.58 7.71 3.02
N VAL A 167 2.83 7.42 4.08
CA VAL A 167 2.30 6.07 4.35
C VAL A 167 0.90 5.95 3.75
N ILE A 168 0.74 4.98 2.85
CA ILE A 168 -0.55 4.66 2.23
C ILE A 168 -1.10 3.39 2.86
N HIS A 169 -2.22 3.53 3.56
CA HIS A 169 -2.96 2.42 4.12
C HIS A 169 -3.91 1.84 3.06
N ASP A 170 -4.12 0.53 3.11
CA ASP A 170 -5.20 -0.07 2.34
C ASP A 170 -6.54 0.49 2.88
N LYS A 171 -7.45 0.83 1.97
CA LYS A 171 -8.81 1.24 2.33
C LYS A 171 -9.53 0.12 3.10
N THR A 172 -9.05 -1.10 2.95
CA THR A 172 -9.53 -2.30 3.64
C THR A 172 -8.94 -2.48 5.04
N ASN A 173 -9.00 -1.48 5.93
CA ASN A 173 -8.78 -1.72 7.36
C ASN A 173 -9.63 -0.91 8.35
N SER A 174 -10.67 -0.20 7.87
CA SER A 174 -11.74 0.31 8.75
C SER A 174 -13.05 -0.48 8.65
N MET A 175 -13.15 -1.45 7.72
CA MET A 175 -14.27 -2.41 7.65
C MET A 175 -13.87 -3.87 7.38
N ASN A 176 -12.58 -4.19 7.22
CA ASN A 176 -12.09 -5.56 7.07
C ASN A 176 -11.13 -5.93 8.21
N ASN A 177 -11.65 -5.92 9.44
CA ASN A 177 -11.11 -6.80 10.49
C ASN A 177 -11.85 -8.15 10.43
N MET A 178 -11.94 -8.70 9.22
CA MET A 178 -12.46 -10.03 8.92
C MET A 178 -11.74 -10.46 7.64
N PHE A 179 -10.79 -11.40 7.76
CA PHE A 179 -9.76 -11.79 6.78
C PHE A 179 -8.55 -10.82 6.75
N GLU A 180 -7.36 -11.12 7.27
CA GLU A 180 -6.62 -12.38 7.25
C GLU A 180 -5.89 -12.69 8.57
N SER A 181 -6.53 -13.54 9.35
CA SER A 181 -5.94 -14.79 9.80
C SER A 181 -7.14 -15.73 9.88
N ASN A 182 -7.27 -16.66 8.94
CA ASN A 182 -8.35 -17.65 8.90
C ASN A 182 -8.22 -18.64 10.08
N ASN A 183 -8.41 -18.14 11.30
CA ASN A 183 -8.75 -18.92 12.46
C ASN A 183 -10.23 -19.31 12.36
N VAL A 184 -10.59 -19.98 11.26
CA VAL A 184 -11.87 -20.69 11.15
C VAL A 184 -11.89 -21.64 12.33
N ASN A 185 -12.76 -21.34 13.29
CA ASN A 185 -12.91 -22.14 14.49
C ASN A 185 -13.09 -23.61 14.11
N SER A 186 -12.53 -24.54 14.89
CA SER A 186 -12.68 -25.97 14.60
C SER A 186 -14.16 -26.33 14.37
N PRO A 187 -14.47 -27.30 13.50
CA PRO A 187 -15.86 -27.67 13.16
C PRO A 187 -16.71 -27.99 14.39
N LEU A 188 -16.12 -28.66 15.38
CA LEU A 188 -16.79 -28.96 16.63
C LEU A 188 -17.15 -27.71 17.43
N LYS A 189 -16.32 -26.67 17.39
CA LYS A 189 -16.57 -25.39 18.06
C LYS A 189 -17.69 -24.62 17.37
N GLN A 190 -17.74 -24.62 16.04
CA GLN A 190 -18.84 -24.05 15.25
C GLN A 190 -20.17 -24.76 15.53
N TYR A 191 -20.15 -26.09 15.59
CA TYR A 191 -21.34 -26.87 15.93
C TYR A 191 -21.86 -26.57 17.34
N LYS A 192 -20.95 -26.48 18.33
CA LYS A 192 -21.31 -26.13 19.71
C LYS A 192 -21.83 -24.70 19.88
N SER A 193 -21.56 -23.80 18.93
CA SER A 193 -22.18 -22.46 18.90
C SER A 193 -23.55 -22.44 18.24
N GLY A 194 -24.10 -23.59 17.84
CA GLY A 194 -25.45 -23.70 17.28
C GLY A 194 -25.51 -23.60 15.75
N ILE A 195 -24.38 -23.63 15.06
CA ILE A 195 -24.35 -23.66 13.59
C ILE A 195 -24.79 -25.05 13.12
N ALA A 196 -25.74 -25.09 12.19
CA ALA A 196 -26.21 -26.35 11.60
C ALA A 196 -25.07 -27.04 10.85
N ILE A 197 -25.02 -28.38 10.88
CA ILE A 197 -23.86 -29.12 10.35
C ILE A 197 -23.57 -28.75 8.90
N ASN A 198 -24.58 -28.63 8.06
CA ASN A 198 -24.49 -28.25 6.65
C ASN A 198 -24.00 -26.81 6.40
N GLU A 199 -23.96 -25.95 7.43
CA GLU A 199 -23.51 -24.56 7.35
C GLU A 199 -22.10 -24.36 7.93
N ILE A 200 -21.49 -25.41 8.49
CA ILE A 200 -20.15 -25.37 9.08
C ILE A 200 -19.10 -25.13 8.00
N GLN A 201 -18.26 -24.13 8.24
CA GLN A 201 -17.20 -23.74 7.34
C GLN A 201 -15.91 -24.50 7.66
N CYS A 202 -15.24 -24.99 6.61
CA CYS A 202 -13.91 -25.57 6.71
C CYS A 202 -12.85 -24.56 6.26
N GLN A 203 -11.62 -24.71 6.76
CA GLN A 203 -10.47 -24.02 6.18
C GLN A 203 -10.28 -24.44 4.73
N ASP A 204 -9.59 -23.57 3.97
CA ASP A 204 -9.27 -23.80 2.56
C ASP A 204 -8.66 -25.19 2.36
N ASN A 205 -9.12 -25.91 1.34
CA ASN A 205 -8.73 -27.28 0.98
C ASN A 205 -9.21 -28.41 1.91
N LEU A 206 -10.08 -28.13 2.89
CA LEU A 206 -10.76 -29.17 3.66
C LEU A 206 -12.26 -29.22 3.32
N VAL A 207 -12.83 -30.42 3.44
CA VAL A 207 -14.26 -30.68 3.21
C VAL A 207 -14.91 -31.20 4.48
N LEU A 208 -16.15 -30.77 4.70
CA LEU A 208 -16.95 -31.17 5.84
C LEU A 208 -17.37 -32.65 5.74
N ILE A 209 -17.27 -33.36 6.86
CA ILE A 209 -17.82 -34.70 7.11
C ILE A 209 -18.51 -34.76 8.47
N GLN A 210 -19.64 -35.47 8.56
CA GLN A 210 -20.27 -35.82 9.84
C GLN A 210 -19.78 -37.19 10.29
N LYS A 211 -19.29 -37.30 11.52
CA LYS A 211 -18.84 -38.55 12.14
C LYS A 211 -20.04 -39.42 12.54
N HIS A 212 -19.79 -40.71 12.75
CA HIS A 212 -20.79 -41.67 13.26
C HIS A 212 -21.43 -41.29 14.61
N ASP A 213 -20.74 -40.49 15.43
CA ASP A 213 -21.25 -39.94 16.68
C ASP A 213 -22.08 -38.65 16.49
N GLY A 214 -22.30 -38.24 15.24
CA GLY A 214 -23.05 -37.05 14.86
C GLY A 214 -22.25 -35.76 14.85
N SER A 215 -20.99 -35.76 15.31
CA SER A 215 -20.16 -34.54 15.37
C SER A 215 -19.49 -34.21 14.02
N PRO A 216 -19.26 -32.93 13.69
CA PRO A 216 -18.66 -32.53 12.43
C PRO A 216 -17.13 -32.49 12.49
N ALA A 217 -16.49 -32.76 11.35
CA ALA A 217 -15.05 -32.64 11.13
C ALA A 217 -14.75 -32.12 9.73
N CYS A 218 -13.59 -31.47 9.57
CA CYS A 218 -13.07 -31.06 8.28
C CYS A 218 -11.89 -31.95 7.93
N VAL A 219 -11.93 -32.59 6.78
CA VAL A 219 -10.93 -33.57 6.32
C VAL A 219 -10.50 -33.24 4.90
N LYS A 220 -9.36 -33.78 4.45
CA LYS A 220 -8.97 -33.62 3.06
C LYS A 220 -9.95 -34.35 2.13
N PRO A 221 -10.22 -33.82 0.91
CA PRO A 221 -11.07 -34.48 -0.08
C PRO A 221 -10.70 -35.94 -0.32
N GLU A 222 -9.40 -36.27 -0.42
CA GLU A 222 -8.96 -37.64 -0.68
C GLU A 222 -9.20 -38.61 0.50
N THR A 223 -9.37 -38.07 1.71
CA THR A 223 -9.59 -38.87 2.93
C THR A 223 -11.08 -39.07 3.19
N LYS A 224 -11.94 -38.15 2.73
CA LYS A 224 -13.39 -38.19 2.94
C LYS A 224 -13.99 -39.55 2.54
N GLN A 225 -13.72 -40.01 1.32
CA GLN A 225 -14.28 -41.26 0.83
C GLN A 225 -13.83 -42.48 1.65
N LYS A 226 -12.54 -42.55 2.00
CA LYS A 226 -11.98 -43.63 2.83
C LYS A 226 -12.61 -43.68 4.22
N LEU A 227 -12.98 -42.53 4.79
CA LEU A 227 -13.63 -42.45 6.09
C LEU A 227 -15.10 -42.91 6.03
N ILE A 228 -15.79 -42.64 4.92
CA ILE A 228 -17.16 -43.12 4.68
C ILE A 228 -17.16 -44.64 4.53
N GLU A 229 -16.26 -45.19 3.70
CA GLU A 229 -16.14 -46.65 3.48
C GLU A 229 -15.83 -47.44 4.75
N ARG A 230 -15.13 -46.81 5.71
CA ARG A 230 -14.80 -47.40 7.02
C ARG A 230 -15.90 -47.23 8.08
N GLY A 231 -17.03 -46.60 7.72
CA GLY A 231 -18.12 -46.30 8.65
C GLY A 231 -17.75 -45.25 9.71
N TRP A 232 -16.69 -44.47 9.50
CA TRP A 232 -16.28 -43.43 10.45
C TRP A 232 -17.09 -42.14 10.28
N GLY A 233 -17.47 -41.83 9.03
CA GLY A 233 -18.29 -40.66 8.70
C GLY A 233 -19.33 -40.95 7.63
N GLU A 234 -20.23 -39.99 7.43
CA GLU A 234 -21.40 -40.13 6.57
C GLU A 234 -21.28 -39.29 5.29
N SER A 235 -22.04 -39.65 4.26
CA SER A 235 -22.14 -38.81 3.05
C SER A 235 -22.96 -37.56 3.33
N SER A 236 -22.72 -36.51 2.56
CA SER A 236 -23.40 -35.21 2.70
C SER A 236 -24.92 -35.27 2.53
N GLU A 237 -25.43 -36.32 1.89
CA GLU A 237 -26.87 -36.59 1.74
C GLU A 237 -27.55 -36.89 3.09
N PHE A 238 -26.78 -37.25 4.12
CA PHE A 238 -27.32 -37.66 5.42
C PHE A 238 -27.06 -36.67 6.56
N TYR A 239 -26.47 -35.50 6.25
CA TYR A 239 -26.11 -34.52 7.28
C TYR A 239 -27.32 -34.01 8.04
N GLY A 240 -27.24 -34.04 9.37
CA GLY A 240 -28.30 -33.56 10.25
C GLY A 240 -29.53 -34.47 10.35
N LEU A 241 -29.52 -35.64 9.70
CA LEU A 241 -30.60 -36.60 9.81
C LEU A 241 -30.44 -37.47 11.07
N THR A 242 -31.56 -37.64 11.77
CA THR A 242 -31.70 -38.58 12.88
C THR A 242 -31.66 -40.02 12.38
N LYS A 243 -31.37 -40.96 13.29
CA LYS A 243 -31.35 -42.39 12.97
C LYS A 243 -32.67 -42.88 12.35
N SER A 244 -33.81 -42.41 12.86
CA SER A 244 -35.13 -42.74 12.32
C SER A 244 -35.35 -42.17 10.90
N GLN A 245 -34.89 -40.95 10.62
CA GLN A 245 -34.95 -40.38 9.28
C GLN A 245 -34.08 -41.15 8.27
N LYS A 246 -32.89 -41.58 8.70
CA LYS A 246 -31.99 -42.41 7.87
C LYS A 246 -32.60 -43.77 7.57
N GLU A 247 -33.20 -44.42 8.57
CA GLU A 247 -33.90 -45.69 8.40
C GLU A 247 -35.09 -45.58 7.44
N LEU A 248 -35.84 -44.47 7.49
CA LEU A 248 -36.94 -44.19 6.55
C LEU A 248 -36.44 -43.98 5.11
N ILE A 249 -35.32 -43.27 4.91
CA ILE A 249 -34.70 -43.09 3.58
C ILE A 249 -34.14 -44.41 3.04
N GLN A 250 -33.57 -45.23 3.92
CA GLN A 250 -33.08 -46.54 3.53
C GLN A 250 -34.25 -47.47 3.14
N GLN A 251 -35.33 -47.47 3.91
CA GLN A 251 -36.55 -48.23 3.62
C GLN A 251 -37.24 -47.77 2.33
N SER A 252 -37.30 -46.46 2.04
CA SER A 252 -37.87 -45.96 0.79
C SER A 252 -37.02 -46.37 -0.43
N LYS A 253 -35.68 -46.32 -0.34
CA LYS A 253 -34.77 -46.80 -1.40
C LYS A 253 -34.96 -48.30 -1.71
N PHE A 254 -35.18 -49.15 -0.70
CA PHE A 254 -35.47 -50.57 -0.91
C PHE A 254 -36.88 -50.85 -1.44
N THR A 255 -37.84 -49.97 -1.18
CA THR A 255 -39.23 -50.13 -1.65
C THR A 255 -39.35 -49.77 -3.13
N CYS A 256 -38.62 -48.75 -3.61
CA CYS A 256 -38.54 -48.43 -5.04
C CYS A 256 -37.81 -49.49 -5.88
N ALA A 257 -36.85 -50.23 -5.30
CA ALA A 257 -36.12 -51.29 -6.01
C ALA A 257 -36.95 -52.57 -6.23
N LYS A 258 -38.09 -52.75 -5.53
CA LYS A 258 -38.99 -53.91 -5.68
C LYS A 258 -40.24 -53.64 -6.52
N VAL A 259 -40.49 -52.40 -6.90
CA VAL A 259 -41.63 -52.04 -7.77
C VAL A 259 -41.07 -51.69 -9.14
N VAL A 260 -40.89 -52.72 -9.97
CA VAL A 260 -40.83 -52.57 -11.42
C VAL A 260 -42.26 -52.32 -11.88
N ASP A 261 -42.76 -51.10 -11.68
CA ASP A 261 -43.74 -50.52 -12.57
C ASP A 261 -43.77 -49.00 -12.42
N SER A 262 -43.81 -48.37 -13.57
CA SER A 262 -43.55 -46.97 -13.87
C SER A 262 -44.53 -45.99 -13.22
N GLU A 263 -44.06 -44.74 -13.06
CA GLU A 263 -44.85 -43.53 -12.79
C GLU A 263 -45.41 -43.35 -11.37
N LYS A 264 -44.52 -43.15 -10.39
CA LYS A 264 -44.67 -42.12 -9.32
C LYS A 264 -43.49 -42.15 -8.36
N CYS A 265 -42.40 -41.50 -8.76
CA CYS A 265 -41.43 -40.94 -7.83
C CYS A 265 -41.07 -39.57 -8.40
N LYS A 266 -41.77 -38.54 -7.93
CA LYS A 266 -41.36 -37.14 -8.05
C LYS A 266 -41.04 -36.66 -6.65
#